data_AF-A0A962TPJ6-F1
#
_entry.id   AF-A0A962TPJ6-F1
#
_cell.length_a   1.000
_cell.length_b   1.000
_cell.length_c   1.000
_cell.angle_alpha   90.00
_cell.angle_beta   90.00
_cell.angle_gamma   90.00
#
_symmetry.space_group_name_H-M   'P 1'
#
loop_
_entity.id
_entity.type
_entity.pdbx_description
1 polymer ?
#
loop_
_entity_poly.entity_id
_entity_poly.type
_entity_poly.pdbx_seq_one_letter_code
_entity_poly.pdbx_strand_id
1 'polypeptide(L)'
;MQQDGGGAVDIALRLMGAMQKKEGASLDKLAQIAGKSKEESRRMITDIERELTDTGEELRILCSTHENEIVYRLIPLEKIKK
;
A
#
# COMPACT_ATOMS: atom_id res chain seq x y z
N MET A 1 -21.63 11.82 17.81
CA MET A 1 -21.32 10.40 17.49
C MET A 1 -19.82 10.24 17.63
N GLN A 2 -19.35 9.32 18.47
CA GLN A 2 -17.93 8.99 18.61
C GLN A 2 -17.51 8.24 17.33
N GLN A 3 -16.71 8.87 16.48
CA GLN A 3 -15.97 8.18 15.44
C GLN A 3 -14.49 8.40 15.75
N ASP A 4 -13.92 7.41 16.41
CA ASP A 4 -12.49 7.18 16.57
C ASP A 4 -11.87 7.18 15.17
N GLY A 5 -11.32 8.33 14.78
CA GLY A 5 -10.65 8.51 13.51
C GLY A 5 -9.32 7.78 13.57
N GLY A 6 -9.28 6.53 13.09
CA GLY A 6 -8.03 5.89 12.71
C GLY A 6 -7.28 6.85 11.79
N GLY A 7 -6.23 7.49 12.31
CA GLY A 7 -5.53 8.58 11.62
C GLY A 7 -4.91 8.09 10.30
N ALA A 8 -4.43 9.02 9.48
CA ALA A 8 -3.77 8.70 8.21
C ALA A 8 -2.65 7.63 8.37
N VAL A 9 -1.98 7.63 9.52
CA VAL A 9 -0.96 6.64 9.90
C VAL A 9 -1.56 5.24 10.13
N ASP A 10 -2.70 5.11 10.80
CA ASP A 10 -3.37 3.81 11.00
C ASP A 10 -3.78 3.20 9.66
N ILE A 11 -4.35 4.04 8.78
CA ILE A 11 -4.73 3.62 7.43
C ILE A 11 -3.49 3.17 6.66
N ALA A 12 -2.39 3.92 6.70
CA ALA A 12 -1.14 3.56 6.03
C ALA A 12 -0.59 2.21 6.54
N LEU A 13 -0.59 1.97 7.86
CA LEU A 13 -0.19 0.69 8.46
C LEU A 13 -1.06 -0.47 7.97
N ARG A 14 -2.38 -0.27 7.91
CA ARG A 14 -3.32 -1.29 7.40
C ARG A 14 -3.13 -1.59 5.92
N LEU A 15 -2.84 -0.57 5.11
CA LEU A 15 -2.51 -0.74 3.68
C LEU A 15 -1.20 -1.53 3.51
N MET A 16 -0.15 -1.17 4.25
CA MET A 16 1.14 -1.89 4.24
C MET A 16 0.97 -3.35 4.67
N GLY A 17 0.21 -3.61 5.74
CA GLY A 17 -0.08 -4.97 6.19
C GLY A 17 -0.83 -5.81 5.15
N ALA A 18 -1.69 -5.19 4.33
CA ALA A 18 -2.33 -5.88 3.21
C ALA A 18 -1.34 -6.20 2.07
N MET A 19 -0.45 -5.26 1.73
CA MET A 19 0.55 -5.43 0.68
C MET A 19 1.67 -6.43 1.05
N GLN A 20 1.90 -6.68 2.34
CA GLN A 20 2.86 -7.68 2.84
C GLN A 20 2.37 -9.13 2.74
N LYS A 21 1.08 -9.35 2.46
CA LYS A 21 0.57 -10.70 2.24
C LYS A 21 1.25 -11.34 1.03
N LYS A 22 1.34 -12.67 1.00
CA LYS A 22 2.05 -13.45 -0.03
C LYS A 22 1.67 -13.04 -1.46
N GLU A 23 0.40 -12.73 -1.69
CA GLU A 23 -0.16 -12.37 -3.00
C GLU A 23 -0.21 -10.85 -3.23
N GLY A 24 0.12 -10.04 -2.23
CA GLY A 24 -0.14 -8.60 -2.23
C GLY A 24 -1.61 -8.27 -1.99
N ALA A 25 -1.99 -7.07 -2.41
CA ALA A 25 -3.37 -6.60 -2.35
C ALA A 25 -3.73 -5.82 -3.61
N SER A 26 -4.94 -6.04 -4.11
CA SER A 26 -5.44 -5.29 -5.26
C SER A 26 -5.83 -3.85 -4.91
N LEU A 27 -5.84 -2.98 -5.90
CA LEU A 27 -6.26 -1.58 -5.72
C LEU A 27 -7.69 -1.50 -5.15
N ASP A 28 -8.59 -2.38 -5.57
CA ASP A 28 -9.94 -2.49 -5.02
C ASP A 28 -9.91 -2.81 -3.53
N LYS A 29 -9.09 -3.79 -3.12
CA LYS A 29 -8.98 -4.17 -1.72
C LYS A 29 -8.37 -3.04 -0.88
N LEU A 30 -7.36 -2.36 -1.41
CA LEU A 30 -6.71 -1.23 -0.74
C LEU A 30 -7.66 -0.05 -0.59
N ALA A 31 -8.49 0.23 -1.60
CA ALA A 31 -9.52 1.26 -1.53
C ALA A 31 -10.59 0.97 -0.46
N GLN A 32 -11.01 -0.28 -0.33
CA GLN A 32 -11.90 -0.71 0.75
C GLN A 32 -11.27 -0.53 2.14
N ILE A 33 -9.96 -0.83 2.28
CA ILE A 33 -9.24 -0.66 3.56
C ILE A 33 -9.14 0.82 3.92
N ALA A 34 -8.83 1.68 2.96
CA ALA A 34 -8.73 3.12 3.16
C ALA A 34 -10.09 3.78 3.39
N GLY A 35 -11.18 3.16 2.95
CA GLY A 35 -12.49 3.80 2.91
C GLY A 35 -12.53 4.97 1.91
N LYS A 36 -11.78 4.85 0.81
CA LYS A 36 -11.53 5.92 -0.17
C LYS A 36 -11.78 5.45 -1.60
N SER A 37 -11.83 6.39 -2.53
CA SER A 37 -11.84 6.07 -3.96
C SER A 37 -10.54 5.37 -4.38
N LYS A 38 -10.56 4.65 -5.51
CA LYS A 38 -9.34 4.03 -6.07
C LYS A 38 -8.25 5.07 -6.37
N GLU A 39 -8.65 6.25 -6.84
CA GLU A 39 -7.71 7.33 -7.14
C GLU A 39 -7.04 7.88 -5.88
N GLU A 40 -7.82 8.21 -4.84
CA GLU A 40 -7.27 8.66 -3.56
C GLU A 40 -6.39 7.58 -2.92
N SER A 41 -6.83 6.33 -2.98
CA SER A 41 -6.06 5.20 -2.43
C SER A 41 -4.74 5.02 -3.17
N ARG A 42 -4.73 5.23 -4.49
CA ARG A 42 -3.50 5.22 -5.29
C ARG A 42 -2.56 6.35 -4.87
N ARG A 43 -3.10 7.57 -4.64
CA ARG A 43 -2.30 8.69 -4.11
C ARG A 43 -1.69 8.33 -2.74
N MET A 44 -2.48 7.77 -1.84
CA MET A 44 -1.99 7.31 -0.54
C MET A 44 -0.89 6.24 -0.66
N ILE A 45 -1.03 5.28 -1.57
CA ILE A 45 0.00 4.26 -1.82
C ILE A 45 1.30 4.90 -2.32
N THR A 46 1.20 5.88 -3.22
CA THR A 46 2.37 6.65 -3.68
C THR A 46 3.02 7.44 -2.55
N ASP A 47 2.22 8.05 -1.66
CA ASP A 47 2.74 8.77 -0.50
C ASP A 47 3.47 7.82 0.45
N ILE A 48 2.91 6.62 0.72
CA ILE A 48 3.58 5.58 1.51
C ILE A 48 4.88 5.14 0.84
N GLU A 49 4.88 4.89 -0.47
CA GLU A 49 6.08 4.49 -1.21
C GLU A 49 7.19 5.55 -1.11
N ARG A 50 6.80 6.83 -1.19
CA ARG A 50 7.72 7.95 -1.05
C ARG A 50 8.29 8.02 0.36
N GLU A 51 7.45 7.98 1.39
CA GLU A 51 7.90 8.01 2.79
C GLU A 51 8.87 6.86 3.09
N LEU A 52 8.58 5.63 2.64
CA LEU A 52 9.49 4.49 2.79
C LEU A 52 10.86 4.72 2.14
N THR A 53 10.87 5.43 1.01
CA THR A 53 12.11 5.77 0.31
C THR A 53 12.88 6.87 1.05
N ASP A 54 12.17 7.89 1.54
CA ASP A 54 12.74 9.05 2.21
C ASP A 54 13.28 8.68 3.61
N THR A 55 12.67 7.71 4.31
CA THR A 55 13.18 7.18 5.59
C THR A 55 14.36 6.23 5.42
N GLY A 56 14.70 5.82 4.20
CA GLY A 56 15.76 4.85 3.91
C GLY A 56 15.39 3.41 4.29
N GLU A 57 14.10 3.11 4.45
CA GLU A 57 13.64 1.74 4.74
C GLU A 57 13.97 0.83 3.55
N GLU A 58 14.41 -0.40 3.83
CA GLU A 58 14.76 -1.36 2.78
C GLU A 58 13.52 -2.05 2.17
N LEU A 59 12.43 -1.30 1.97
CA LEU A 59 11.15 -1.79 1.46
C LEU A 59 10.70 -0.93 0.29
N ARG A 60 10.15 -1.57 -0.74
CA ARG A 60 9.55 -0.89 -1.90
C ARG A 60 8.17 -1.46 -2.19
N ILE A 61 7.30 -0.60 -2.71
CA ILE A 61 6.00 -1.02 -3.22
C ILE A 61 6.16 -1.34 -4.71
N LEU A 62 5.91 -2.58 -5.10
CA LEU A 62 5.85 -3.00 -6.49
C LEU A 62 4.40 -2.99 -6.96
N CYS A 63 4.13 -2.31 -8.07
CA CYS A 63 2.86 -2.34 -8.77
C CYS A 63 2.96 -3.32 -9.95
N SER A 64 2.09 -4.33 -10.00
CA SER A 64 1.97 -5.26 -11.14
C SER A 64 0.52 -5.41 -11.58
N THR A 65 0.32 -5.70 -12.87
CA THR A 65 -1.01 -5.97 -13.43
C THR A 65 -1.15 -7.48 -13.67
N HIS A 66 -2.19 -8.11 -13.13
CA HIS A 66 -2.51 -9.53 -13.29
C HIS A 66 -3.97 -9.66 -13.73
N GLU A 67 -4.26 -10.29 -14.88
CA GLU A 67 -5.64 -10.61 -15.33
C GLU A 67 -6.64 -9.43 -15.23
N ASN A 68 -6.18 -8.21 -15.58
CA ASN A 68 -6.91 -6.93 -15.47
C ASN A 68 -7.04 -6.32 -14.06
N GLU A 69 -6.40 -6.89 -13.05
CA GLU A 69 -6.31 -6.35 -11.70
C GLU A 69 -4.93 -5.72 -11.44
N ILE A 70 -4.92 -4.52 -10.85
CA ILE A 70 -3.69 -3.89 -10.37
C ILE A 70 -3.44 -4.37 -8.94
N VAL A 71 -2.31 -5.02 -8.71
CA VAL A 71 -1.89 -5.58 -7.43
C VAL A 71 -0.64 -4.86 -6.94
N TYR A 72 -0.66 -4.44 -5.67
CA TYR A 72 0.47 -3.83 -4.99
C TYR A 72 1.07 -4.82 -3.98
N ARG A 73 2.39 -4.90 -3.96
CA ARG A 73 3.17 -5.77 -3.06
C ARG A 73 4.26 -4.98 -2.38
N LEU A 74 4.45 -5.20 -1.09
CA LEU A 74 5.60 -4.68 -0.36
C LEU A 74 6.74 -5.70 -0.45
N ILE A 75 7.87 -5.29 -1.02
CA ILE A 75 9.01 -6.17 -1.30
C ILE A 75 10.28 -5.57 -0.68
N PRO A 76 11.07 -6.36 0.06
CA PRO A 76 12.40 -5.94 0.49
C PRO A 76 13.31 -5.59 -0.68
N LEU A 77 14.09 -4.50 -0.57
CA LEU A 77 15.01 -4.02 -1.61
C LEU A 77 16.03 -5.09 -2.04
N GLU A 78 16.51 -5.90 -1.10
CA GLU A 78 17.40 -7.05 -1.36
C GLU A 78 16.83 -8.05 -2.39
N LYS A 79 15.50 -8.16 -2.50
CA LYS A 79 14.83 -9.09 -3.42
C LYS A 79 14.68 -8.53 -4.84
N ILE A 80 14.96 -7.23 -5.04
CA ILE A 80 14.80 -6.55 -6.33
C ILE A 80 16.11 -6.60 -7.14
N LYS A 81 17.28 -6.80 -6.49
CA LYS A 81 18.61 -6.77 -7.13
C LYS A 81 19.10 -8.13 -7.67
N LYS A 82 18.30 -8.86 -8.45
CA LYS A 82 18.77 -10.05 -9.18
C LYS A 82 18.84 -9.81 -10.68
#